data_AF-A0A3S1SGD6-F1
#
_entry.id   AF-A0A3S1SGD6-F1
#
_cell.length_a   1.000
_cell.length_b   1.000
_cell.length_c   1.000
_cell.angle_alpha   90.00
_cell.angle_beta   90.00
_cell.angle_gamma   90.00
#
_symmetry.space_group_name_H-M   'P 1'
#
loop_
_entity.id
_entity.type
_entity.pdbx_description
1 polymer ?
#
loop_
_entity_poly.entity_id
_entity_poly.type
_entity_poly.pdbx_seq_one_letter_code
_entity_poly.pdbx_strand_id
1 'polypeptide(L)'
;MAAKTIISRPIYGTLSPQPGKHHLFIADAEGALAITDMAGKAPPGFFDGAEIDFIPGSEGKHIAALEALKPAQLHIAPSFASLLPRLKQTLANAHMGLRLYLAGTEGLIGQAMQAALEAGMDHTSIQTEHRGSLARRMQ
;
A
#
# COMPACT_ATOMS: atom_id res chain seq x y z
N MET A 1 -16.23 -9.05 -37.71
CA MET A 1 -15.16 -8.86 -36.72
C MET A 1 -15.75 -8.19 -35.50
N ALA A 2 -15.83 -8.89 -34.37
CA ALA A 2 -16.20 -8.30 -33.08
C ALA A 2 -15.12 -8.70 -32.09
N ALA A 3 -14.18 -7.79 -31.81
CA ALA A 3 -13.18 -7.99 -30.77
C ALA A 3 -13.91 -7.90 -29.42
N LYS A 4 -14.10 -9.06 -28.79
CA LYS A 4 -14.65 -9.17 -27.44
C LYS A 4 -13.52 -8.85 -26.47
N THR A 5 -13.33 -7.58 -26.15
CA THR A 5 -12.33 -7.15 -25.16
C THR A 5 -12.82 -7.56 -23.78
N ILE A 6 -12.45 -8.76 -23.34
CA ILE A 6 -12.51 -9.11 -21.92
C ILE A 6 -11.39 -8.33 -21.27
N ILE A 7 -11.71 -7.12 -20.79
CA ILE A 7 -10.83 -6.39 -19.89
C ILE A 7 -10.93 -7.15 -18.56
N SER A 8 -10.09 -8.18 -18.40
CA SER A 8 -9.96 -8.88 -17.14
C SER A 8 -9.53 -7.85 -16.10
N ARG A 9 -10.41 -7.54 -15.15
CA ARG A 9 -10.04 -6.72 -14.00
C ARG A 9 -8.91 -7.44 -13.28
N PRO A 10 -7.83 -6.75 -12.85
CA PRO A 10 -6.80 -7.38 -12.04
C PRO A 10 -7.45 -8.04 -10.81
N ILE A 11 -7.15 -9.33 -10.60
CA ILE A 11 -7.55 -10.02 -9.38
C ILE A 11 -6.53 -9.60 -8.33
N TYR A 12 -6.91 -8.65 -7.48
CA TYR A 12 -6.10 -8.27 -6.33
C TYR A 12 -6.16 -9.38 -5.27
N GLY A 13 -4.99 -9.70 -4.69
CA GLY A 13 -4.90 -10.61 -3.56
C GLY A 13 -5.30 -9.92 -2.24
N THR A 14 -5.18 -10.65 -1.14
CA THR A 14 -5.21 -10.05 0.21
C THR A 14 -3.80 -9.94 0.76
N LEU A 15 -3.51 -8.85 1.46
CA LEU A 15 -2.26 -8.68 2.18
C LEU A 15 -2.09 -9.83 3.19
N SER A 16 -0.87 -10.34 3.23
CA SER A 16 -0.45 -11.40 4.14
C SER A 16 0.92 -11.08 4.72
N PRO A 17 1.18 -11.39 6.00
CA PRO A 17 2.51 -11.23 6.58
C PRO A 17 3.54 -12.05 5.81
N GLN A 18 4.57 -11.38 5.28
CA GLN A 18 5.69 -12.02 4.60
C GLN A 18 6.97 -11.87 5.40
N PRO A 19 7.89 -12.85 5.33
CA PRO A 19 9.23 -12.66 5.87
C PRO A 19 9.96 -11.57 5.07
N GLY A 20 10.58 -10.63 5.79
CA GLY A 20 11.33 -9.51 5.25
C GLY A 20 12.15 -8.84 6.34
N LYS A 21 13.10 -7.99 5.95
CA LYS A 21 13.90 -7.16 6.87
C LYS A 21 13.23 -5.81 7.15
N HIS A 22 12.57 -5.28 6.13
CA HIS A 22 11.86 -4.01 6.19
C HIS A 22 10.48 -4.19 5.55
N HIS A 23 9.47 -3.58 6.15
CA HIS A 23 8.09 -3.64 5.68
C HIS A 23 7.60 -2.23 5.43
N LEU A 24 7.28 -1.91 4.18
CA LEU A 24 6.72 -0.63 3.77
C LEU A 24 5.27 -0.85 3.33
N PHE A 25 4.35 -0.14 3.97
CA PHE A 25 2.93 -0.10 3.63
C PHE A 25 2.61 1.25 3.00
N ILE A 26 1.89 1.22 1.89
CA ILE A 26 1.33 2.43 1.26
C ILE A 26 -0.15 2.21 1.09
N ALA A 27 -0.96 3.08 1.71
CA ALA A 27 -2.40 2.97 1.62
C ALA A 27 -3.13 4.32 1.49
N ASP A 28 -4.30 4.31 0.86
CA ASP A 28 -5.26 5.41 0.92
C ASP A 28 -6.63 4.97 1.44
N ALA A 29 -7.31 5.88 2.15
CA ALA A 29 -8.70 5.71 2.61
C ALA A 29 -8.99 4.30 3.19
N GLU A 30 -9.83 3.50 2.52
CA GLU A 30 -10.21 2.16 2.97
C GLU A 30 -9.09 1.11 2.85
N GLY A 31 -7.96 1.44 2.20
CA GLY A 31 -6.73 0.65 2.21
C GLY A 31 -6.20 0.36 3.61
N ALA A 32 -6.46 1.24 4.58
CA ALA A 32 -6.11 1.01 5.98
C ALA A 32 -6.79 -0.24 6.58
N LEU A 33 -7.97 -0.63 6.06
CA LEU A 33 -8.66 -1.84 6.49
C LEU A 33 -7.87 -3.10 6.12
N ALA A 34 -7.23 -3.14 4.94
CA ALA A 34 -6.39 -4.28 4.56
C ALA A 34 -5.19 -4.45 5.51
N ILE A 35 -4.58 -3.34 5.93
CA ILE A 35 -3.48 -3.35 6.91
C ILE A 35 -3.97 -3.86 8.26
N THR A 36 -5.13 -3.39 8.72
CA THR A 36 -5.70 -3.79 10.01
C THR A 36 -6.16 -5.25 10.00
N ASP A 37 -6.78 -5.72 8.91
CA ASP A 37 -7.14 -7.12 8.70
C ASP A 37 -5.91 -8.03 8.68
N MET A 38 -4.81 -7.58 8.07
CA MET A 38 -3.53 -8.28 8.09
C MET A 38 -2.92 -8.31 9.49
N ALA A 39 -3.05 -7.22 10.26
CA ALA A 39 -2.55 -7.15 11.63
C ALA A 39 -3.22 -8.18 12.55
N GLY A 40 -4.50 -8.48 12.36
CA GLY A 40 -5.19 -9.56 13.08
C GLY A 40 -4.63 -10.96 12.82
N LYS A 41 -3.81 -11.14 11.78
CA LYS A 41 -3.17 -12.40 11.38
C LYS A 41 -1.65 -12.38 11.55
N ALA A 42 -1.06 -11.21 11.81
CA ALA A 42 0.37 -11.02 11.92
C ALA A 42 0.90 -11.54 13.26
N PRO A 43 2.13 -12.08 13.31
CA PRO A 43 2.76 -12.41 14.58
C PRO A 43 2.97 -11.15 15.44
N PRO A 44 3.02 -11.27 16.78
CA PRO A 44 3.34 -10.15 17.65
C PRO A 44 4.66 -9.48 17.25
N GLY A 45 4.70 -8.14 17.29
CA GLY A 45 5.88 -7.34 16.96
C GLY A 45 6.16 -7.17 15.46
N PHE A 46 5.30 -7.71 14.57
CA PHE A 46 5.49 -7.57 13.12
C PHE A 46 5.56 -6.10 12.65
N PHE A 47 4.77 -5.22 13.26
CA PHE A 47 4.74 -3.79 12.90
C PHE A 47 5.84 -2.96 13.57
N ASP A 48 6.56 -3.48 14.56
CA ASP A 48 7.54 -2.71 15.34
C ASP A 48 8.66 -2.12 14.46
N GLY A 49 8.97 -2.77 13.33
CA GLY A 49 9.93 -2.31 12.32
C GLY A 49 9.30 -1.84 11.01
N ALA A 50 7.96 -1.75 10.95
CA ALA A 50 7.23 -1.40 9.75
C ALA A 50 7.10 0.13 9.59
N GLU A 51 7.07 0.55 8.33
CA GLU A 51 6.77 1.91 7.91
C GLU A 51 5.41 1.93 7.23
N ILE A 52 4.53 2.85 7.63
CA ILE A 52 3.20 3.02 7.05
C ILE A 52 3.06 4.43 6.51
N ASP A 53 2.94 4.56 5.19
CA ASP A 53 2.56 5.79 4.49
C ASP A 53 1.05 5.74 4.19
N PHE A 54 0.30 6.66 4.78
CA PHE A 54 -1.16 6.70 4.67
C PHE A 54 -1.67 8.03 4.11
N ILE A 55 -2.53 7.94 3.09
CA ILE A 55 -3.28 9.07 2.56
C ILE A 55 -4.72 8.98 3.07
N PRO A 56 -5.14 9.80 4.04
CA PRO A 56 -6.48 9.71 4.58
C PRO A 56 -7.53 10.08 3.53
N GLY A 57 -8.70 9.42 3.63
CA GLY A 57 -9.90 9.90 2.96
C GLY A 57 -10.38 11.24 3.54
N SER A 58 -11.41 11.83 2.94
CA SER A 58 -11.96 13.15 3.35
C SER A 58 -12.36 13.25 4.83
N GLU A 59 -12.70 12.12 5.46
CA GLU A 59 -13.11 12.06 6.86
C GLU A 59 -11.97 11.69 7.82
N GLY A 60 -10.74 11.47 7.34
CA GLY A 60 -9.61 11.11 8.22
C GLY A 60 -9.76 9.77 8.95
N LYS A 61 -10.68 8.90 8.48
CA LYS A 61 -10.93 7.59 9.08
C LYS A 61 -9.66 6.74 9.11
N HIS A 62 -9.62 5.80 10.05
CA HIS A 62 -8.60 4.76 10.20
C HIS A 62 -7.21 5.20 10.68
N ILE A 63 -6.92 6.50 10.80
CA ILE A 63 -5.62 6.98 11.34
C ILE A 63 -5.36 6.38 12.73
N ALA A 64 -6.33 6.49 13.65
CA ALA A 64 -6.21 5.93 15.00
C ALA A 64 -6.02 4.40 15.02
N ALA A 65 -6.60 3.69 14.06
CA ALA A 65 -6.42 2.24 13.95
C ALA A 65 -4.98 1.89 13.53
N LEU A 66 -4.41 2.65 12.59
CA LEU A 66 -3.01 2.50 12.18
C LEU A 66 -2.02 2.90 13.29
N GLU A 67 -2.32 3.96 14.04
CA GLU A 67 -1.53 4.35 15.22
C GLU A 67 -1.51 3.26 16.28
N ALA A 68 -2.65 2.58 16.51
CA ALA A 68 -2.76 1.50 17.48
C ALA A 68 -1.90 0.26 17.12
N LEU A 69 -1.51 0.11 15.85
CA LEU A 69 -0.55 -0.92 15.42
C LEU A 69 0.88 -0.64 15.88
N LYS A 70 1.17 0.58 16.33
CA LYS A 70 2.49 1.03 16.78
C LYS A 70 3.61 0.74 15.76
N PRO A 71 3.46 1.16 14.49
CA PRO A 71 4.53 1.01 13.51
C PRO A 71 5.77 1.81 13.94
N ALA A 72 6.95 1.43 13.45
CA ALA A 72 8.17 2.22 13.63
C ALA A 72 7.98 3.66 13.14
N GLN A 73 7.26 3.82 12.03
CA GLN A 73 6.92 5.10 11.44
C GLN A 73 5.50 5.04 10.87
N LEU A 74 4.67 6.04 11.20
CA LEU A 74 3.41 6.33 10.54
C LEU A 74 3.49 7.74 9.96
N HIS A 75 3.39 7.85 8.64
CA HIS A 75 3.40 9.11 7.95
C HIS A 75 2.06 9.36 7.25
N ILE A 76 1.44 10.49 7.59
CA ILE A 76 0.17 10.92 7.03
C ILE A 76 0.44 11.98 5.96
N ALA A 77 0.04 11.70 4.72
CA ALA A 77 0.26 12.61 3.60
C ALA A 77 -1.06 13.03 2.95
N PRO A 78 -1.17 14.26 2.44
CA PRO A 78 -2.41 14.75 1.83
C PRO A 78 -2.67 14.16 0.44
N SER A 79 -1.64 13.61 -0.23
CA SER A 79 -1.75 13.04 -1.57
C SER A 79 -0.57 12.12 -1.90
N PHE A 80 -0.71 11.31 -2.95
CA PHE A 80 0.38 10.47 -3.44
C PHE A 80 1.56 11.30 -3.96
N ALA A 81 1.29 12.44 -4.60
CA ALA A 81 2.34 13.34 -5.08
C ALA A 81 3.24 13.85 -3.93
N SER A 82 2.68 14.04 -2.74
CA SER A 82 3.43 14.41 -1.54
C SER A 82 4.27 13.27 -0.97
N LEU A 83 3.85 12.01 -1.16
CA LEU A 83 4.61 10.82 -0.76
C LEU A 83 5.71 10.45 -1.74
N LEU A 84 5.54 10.74 -3.03
CA LEU A 84 6.39 10.22 -4.09
C LEU A 84 7.90 10.48 -3.88
N PRO A 85 8.37 11.66 -3.45
CA PRO A 85 9.80 11.88 -3.18
C PRO A 85 10.34 10.96 -2.08
N ARG A 86 9.57 10.79 -0.99
CA ARG A 86 9.91 9.92 0.14
C ARG A 86 9.93 8.47 -0.31
N LEU A 87 8.89 8.03 -1.02
CA LEU A 87 8.79 6.70 -1.59
C LEU A 87 10.01 6.37 -2.47
N LYS A 88 10.36 7.25 -3.40
CA LYS A 88 11.55 7.07 -4.26
C LYS A 88 12.83 6.94 -3.44
N GLN A 89 12.98 7.74 -2.39
CA GLN A 89 14.15 7.66 -1.51
C GLN A 89 14.19 6.35 -0.72
N THR A 90 13.07 5.90 -0.16
CA THR A 90 12.97 4.63 0.55
C THR A 90 13.30 3.46 -0.38
N LEU A 91 12.71 3.44 -1.58
CA LEU A 91 12.96 2.40 -2.58
C LEU A 91 14.44 2.36 -3.02
N ALA A 92 15.06 3.52 -3.23
CA ALA A 92 16.47 3.63 -3.62
C ALA A 92 17.45 3.18 -2.52
N ASN A 93 17.04 3.23 -1.25
CA ASN A 93 17.88 2.83 -0.12
C ASN A 93 17.63 1.38 0.33
N ALA A 94 16.41 0.88 0.13
CA ALA A 94 15.93 -0.37 0.69
C ALA A 94 15.78 -1.44 -0.39
N HIS A 95 16.90 -1.88 -0.96
CA HIS A 95 16.88 -2.92 -2.01
C HIS A 95 16.93 -4.37 -1.46
N MET A 96 17.56 -4.61 -0.31
CA MET A 96 17.72 -5.98 0.22
C MET A 96 16.70 -6.31 1.31
N GLY A 97 15.69 -7.10 0.96
CA GLY A 97 14.71 -7.66 1.91
C GLY A 97 13.57 -6.70 2.28
N LEU A 98 13.37 -5.63 1.52
CA LEU A 98 12.17 -4.79 1.62
C LEU A 98 10.97 -5.56 1.06
N ARG A 99 9.87 -5.56 1.81
CA ARG A 99 8.55 -5.99 1.38
C ARG A 99 7.64 -4.78 1.25
N LEU A 100 7.05 -4.62 0.07
CA LEU A 100 6.13 -3.53 -0.23
C LEU A 100 4.69 -4.04 -0.23
N TYR A 101 3.82 -3.37 0.51
CA TYR A 101 2.39 -3.69 0.61
C TYR A 101 1.60 -2.47 0.15
N LEU A 102 0.83 -2.62 -0.91
CA LEU A 102 0.03 -1.55 -1.50
C LEU A 102 -1.45 -1.86 -1.28
N ALA A 103 -2.18 -0.98 -0.62
CA ALA A 103 -3.61 -1.21 -0.39
C ALA A 103 -4.47 0.04 -0.54
N GLY A 104 -5.60 -0.10 -1.23
CA GLY A 104 -6.51 1.02 -1.45
C GLY A 104 -6.99 1.12 -2.89
N THR A 105 -7.12 2.34 -3.40
CA THR A 105 -7.67 2.60 -4.74
C THR A 105 -6.74 2.07 -5.84
N GLU A 106 -7.31 1.71 -7.01
CA GLU A 106 -6.51 1.29 -8.18
C GLU A 106 -5.49 2.36 -8.58
N GLY A 107 -5.83 3.64 -8.42
CA GLY A 107 -4.96 4.77 -8.73
C GLY A 107 -3.72 4.83 -7.81
N LEU A 108 -3.90 4.62 -6.50
CA LEU A 108 -2.77 4.52 -5.58
C LEU A 108 -1.90 3.31 -5.91
N ILE A 109 -2.52 2.14 -6.05
CA ILE A 109 -1.80 0.89 -6.33
C ILE A 109 -1.00 1.01 -7.63
N GLY A 110 -1.60 1.55 -8.70
CA GLY A 110 -0.94 1.73 -9.99
C GLY A 110 0.27 2.66 -9.92
N GLN A 111 0.12 3.83 -9.27
CA GLN A 111 1.21 4.79 -9.13
C GLN A 111 2.35 4.27 -8.24
N ALA A 112 2.02 3.61 -7.13
CA ALA A 112 3.01 3.04 -6.24
C ALA A 112 3.74 1.84 -6.87
N MET A 113 3.00 0.99 -7.60
CA MET A 113 3.58 -0.11 -8.38
C MET A 113 4.56 0.42 -9.43
N GLN A 114 4.18 1.47 -10.18
CA GLN A 114 5.06 2.09 -11.16
C GLN A 114 6.36 2.59 -10.50
N ALA A 115 6.26 3.31 -9.37
CA ALA A 115 7.43 3.79 -8.65
C ALA A 115 8.35 2.65 -8.17
N ALA A 116 7.78 1.53 -7.71
CA ALA A 116 8.53 0.36 -7.30
C ALA A 116 9.26 -0.34 -8.47
N LEU A 117 8.59 -0.47 -9.61
CA LEU A 117 9.17 -1.06 -10.83
C LEU A 117 10.28 -0.16 -11.41
N GLU A 118 10.09 1.16 -11.41
CA GLU A 118 11.11 2.14 -11.81
C GLU A 118 12.36 2.05 -10.92
N ALA A 119 12.19 1.70 -9.64
CA ALA A 119 13.30 1.46 -8.70
C ALA A 119 13.91 0.05 -8.84
N GLY A 120 13.44 -0.78 -9.77
CA GLY A 120 13.96 -2.12 -10.00
C GLY A 120 13.56 -3.16 -8.95
N MET A 121 12.47 -2.92 -8.20
CA MET A 121 11.95 -3.89 -7.23
C MET A 121 11.34 -5.10 -7.93
N ASP A 122 11.61 -6.30 -7.41
CA ASP A 122 11.00 -7.53 -7.90
C ASP A 122 9.50 -7.57 -7.54
N HIS A 123 8.65 -7.86 -8.52
CA HIS A 123 7.21 -8.07 -8.34
C HIS A 123 6.84 -9.05 -7.21
N THR A 124 7.68 -10.05 -6.94
CA THR A 124 7.47 -11.01 -5.83
C THR A 124 7.67 -10.39 -4.45
N SER A 125 8.26 -9.20 -4.37
CA SER A 125 8.43 -8.42 -3.14
C SER A 125 7.26 -7.46 -2.88
N ILE A 126 6.28 -7.41 -3.80
CA ILE A 126 5.15 -6.49 -3.77
C ILE A 126 3.85 -7.29 -3.57
N GLN A 127 3.05 -6.92 -2.57
CA GLN A 127 1.67 -7.37 -2.46
C GLN A 127 0.72 -6.21 -2.70
N THR A 128 -0.41 -6.50 -3.34
CA THR A 128 -1.44 -5.52 -3.63
C THR A 128 -2.79 -6.02 -3.17
N GLU A 129 -3.55 -5.16 -2.48
CA GLU A 129 -4.92 -5.43 -2.10
C GLU A 129 -5.78 -4.22 -2.39
N HIS A 130 -6.71 -4.35 -3.32
CA HIS A 130 -7.62 -3.27 -3.63
C HIS A 130 -8.70 -3.12 -2.56
N ARG A 131 -8.81 -1.91 -1.99
CA ARG A 131 -9.85 -1.54 -1.02
C ARG A 131 -10.41 -0.18 -1.39
N GLY A 132 -11.72 -0.03 -1.24
CA GLY A 132 -12.45 1.15 -1.70
C GLY A 132 -13.23 0.88 -2.98
N SER A 133 -14.21 1.74 -3.27
CA SER A 133 -15.00 1.63 -4.49
C SER A 133 -14.39 2.45 -5.62
N LEU A 134 -14.72 2.11 -6.86
CA LEU A 134 -14.57 2.96 -8.06
C LEU A 134 -15.44 4.22 -7.96
N ALA A 135 -15.41 4.93 -6.84
CA ALA A 135 -16.09 6.20 -6.67
C ALA A 135 -15.38 7.21 -7.57
N ARG A 136 -15.82 7.21 -8.83
CA ARG A 136 -15.62 8.26 -9.82
C ARG A 136 -15.65 9.60 -9.09
N ARG A 137 -14.51 10.28 -8.99
CA ARG A 137 -14.53 11.73 -8.98
C ARG A 137 -14.84 12.15 -10.41
N MET A 138 -16.13 12.12 -10.78
CA MET A 138 -16.61 13.05 -11.78
C MET A 138 -16.77 14.39 -11.07
N GLN A 139 -15.78 15.25 -11.27
CA GLN A 139 -15.99 16.69 -11.26
C GLN A 139 -15.75 17.18 -12.69
#